data_AF-A0A5K1G6Y5-F1
#
_entry.id   AF-A0A5K1G6Y5-F1
#
_cell.length_a   1.000
_cell.length_b   1.000
_cell.length_c   1.000
_cell.angle_alpha   90.00
_cell.angle_beta   90.00
_cell.angle_gamma   90.00
#
_symmetry.space_group_name_H-M   'P 1'
#
loop_
_entity.id
_entity.type
_entity.pdbx_description
1 polymer ?
#
loop_
_entity_poly.entity_id
_entity_poly.type
_entity_poly.pdbx_seq_one_letter_code
_entity_poly.pdbx_strand_id
1 'polypeptide(L)' 'GMEIWRIENFQPVPVPKSEYGKFYTGDSYIILQ' A
#
# COMPACT_ATOMS: atom_id res chain seq x y z
N GLY A 1 -3.55 -13.33 -5.70
CA GLY A 1 -4.63 -12.48 -5.14
C GLY A 1 -3.99 -11.18 -4.72
N MET A 2 -4.64 -10.03 -4.90
CA MET A 2 -3.95 -8.74 -4.77
C MET A 2 -3.68 -8.34 -3.31
N GLU A 3 -2.43 -8.02 -3.03
CA GLU A 3 -1.95 -7.48 -1.76
C GLU A 3 -1.25 -6.15 -2.00
N ILE A 4 -1.58 -5.15 -1.18
CA ILE A 4 -1.02 -3.80 -1.28
C ILE A 4 -0.45 -3.41 0.07
N TRP A 5 0.77 -2.87 0.05
CA TRP A 5 1.42 -2.30 1.22
C TRP A 5 1.85 -0.87 0.94
N ARG A 6 1.73 -0.01 1.94
CA ARG A 6 2.29 1.34 1.95
C ARG A 6 3.58 1.34 2.75
N ILE A 7 4.59 2.08 2.30
CA ILE A 7 5.83 2.26 3.07
C ILE A 7 5.64 3.38 4.08
N GLU A 8 5.66 3.04 5.36
CA GLU A 8 5.62 3.99 6.47
C GLU A 8 6.86 3.79 7.34
N ASN A 9 7.62 4.85 7.61
CA ASN A 9 8.86 4.77 8.42
C ASN A 9 9.81 3.65 7.98
N PHE A 10 10.01 3.50 6.66
CA PHE A 10 10.81 2.44 6.03
C PHE A 10 10.34 1.00 6.29
N GLN A 11 9.07 0.81 6.65
CA GLN A 11 8.45 -0.51 6.86
C GLN A 11 7.20 -0.67 5.97
N PRO A 12 6.94 -1.87 5.42
CA PRO A 12 5.72 -2.14 4.69
C PRO A 12 4.54 -2.32 5.67
N VAL A 13 3.52 -1.49 5.53
CA VAL A 13 2.26 -1.55 6.29
C VAL A 13 1.14 -1.98 5.35
N PRO A 14 0.37 -3.04 5.68
CA PRO A 14 -0.70 -3.54 4.81
C PRO A 14 -1.80 -2.49 4.67
N VAL A 15 -2.22 -2.25 3.43
CA VAL A 15 -3.35 -1.38 3.12
C VAL A 15 -4.65 -2.15 3.30
N PRO A 16 -5.68 -1.60 3.96
CA PRO A 16 -7.00 -2.23 4.04
C PRO A 16 -7.63 -2.40 2.64
N LYS A 17 -8.33 -3.53 2.41
CA LYS A 17 -8.98 -3.80 1.11
C LYS A 17 -10.01 -2.73 0.69
N SER A 18 -10.63 -2.05 1.65
CA SER A 18 -11.55 -0.91 1.42
C SER A 18 -10.87 0.32 0.83
N GLU A 19 -9.54 0.37 0.86
CA GLU A 19 -8.73 1.49 0.39
C GLU A 19 -7.86 1.12 -0.82
N TYR A 20 -8.02 -0.10 -1.37
CA TYR A 20 -7.35 -0.47 -2.61
C TYR A 20 -7.74 0.50 -3.73
N GLY A 21 -6.73 1.05 -4.40
CA GLY A 21 -6.90 2.07 -5.44
C GLY A 21 -6.84 3.51 -4.95
N LYS A 22 -6.80 3.75 -3.63
CA LYS A 22 -6.50 5.07 -3.06
C LYS A 22 -5.00 5.18 -2.84
N PHE A 23 -4.37 6.08 -3.58
CA PHE A 23 -2.94 6.35 -3.47
C PHE A 23 -2.73 7.81 -3.10
N TYR A 24 -1.84 8.05 -2.14
CA TYR A 24 -1.49 9.37 -1.67
C TYR A 24 -0.16 9.80 -2.27
N THR A 25 -0.12 10.99 -2.86
CA THR A 25 1.11 11.57 -3.42
C THR A 25 2.16 11.78 -2.33
N GLY A 26 3.40 11.36 -2.58
CA GLY A 26 4.51 11.43 -1.62
C GLY A 26 4.78 10.11 -0.90
N ASP A 27 3.83 9.18 -0.93
CA ASP A 27 4.00 7.84 -0.37
C ASP A 27 4.51 6.87 -1.45
N SER A 28 5.10 5.76 -0.99
CA SER A 28 5.50 4.64 -1.84
C SER A 28 4.68 3.40 -1.50
N TYR A 29 4.41 2.56 -2.50
CA TYR A 29 3.57 1.37 -2.38
C TYR A 29 4.21 0.15 -3.02
N ILE A 30 3.96 -1.03 -2.45
CA ILE A 30 4.28 -2.35 -3.03
C ILE A 30 2.95 -3.00 -3.41
N ILE A 31 2.88 -3.54 -4.62
CA ILE A 31 1.71 -4.27 -5.12
C ILE A 31 2.15 -5.66 -5.54
N LEU A 32 1.56 -6.70 -4.94
CA LEU A 32 1.76 -8.10 -5.29
C LEU A 32 0.45 -8.67 -5.83
N GLN A 33 0.50 -9.36 -6.97
CA GLN A 33 -0.67 -9.95 -7.63
C GLN A 33 -0.69 -11.48 -7.51
#